data_AF-A0A6M4CAG6-F1
#
_entry.id   AF-A0A6M4CAG6-F1
#
_cell.length_a   1.000
_cell.length_b   1.000
_cell.length_c   1.000
_cell.angle_alpha   90.00
_cell.angle_beta   90.00
_cell.angle_gamma   90.00
#
_symmetry.space_group_name_H-M   'P 1'
#
loop_
_entity.id
_entity.type
_entity.pdbx_description
1 polymer ?
#
loop_
_entity_poly.entity_id
_entity_poly.type
_entity_poly.pdbx_seq_one_letter_code
_entity_poly.pdbx_strand_id
1 'polypeptide(L)'
;MIIGTLASAIVTLVERKSRYTLLGKTADKKSISVIKAVIDQLAGLPSSIRQTLTWDRGHEMSKHHLLTAQCNMSVYFCDASSPWQKGTNENTNGLLRQYLPKGKNLGLYSQEQLDKIALQLNTRPRKILGFKTPLEVFQTGVEPPQVARRPNFLREYPNEKYLLT
;
A
#
# COMPACT_ATOMS: atom_id res chain seq x y z
N MET A 1 -4.03 -5.27 2.71
CA MET A 1 -4.57 -6.36 1.85
C MET A 1 -6.09 -6.36 1.87
N ILE A 2 -6.73 -6.62 0.74
CA ILE A 2 -8.19 -6.80 0.61
C ILE A 2 -8.51 -8.28 0.51
N ILE A 3 -9.35 -8.78 1.43
CA ILE A 3 -9.77 -10.19 1.47
C ILE A 3 -11.13 -10.36 0.76
N GLY A 4 -11.22 -11.43 -0.03
CA GLY A 4 -12.41 -11.90 -0.73
C GLY A 4 -12.89 -13.27 -0.26
N THR A 5 -13.86 -13.85 -0.95
CA THR A 5 -14.32 -15.24 -0.74
C THR A 5 -13.34 -16.24 -1.36
N LEU A 6 -13.52 -17.54 -1.09
CA LEU A 6 -12.69 -18.63 -1.63
C LEU A 6 -11.18 -18.45 -1.36
N ALA A 7 -10.86 -17.92 -0.18
CA ALA A 7 -9.49 -17.61 0.24
C ALA A 7 -8.72 -16.65 -0.69
N SER A 8 -9.40 -15.95 -1.60
CA SER A 8 -8.81 -14.95 -2.48
C SER A 8 -8.41 -13.68 -1.72
N ALA A 9 -7.34 -13.05 -2.18
CA ALA A 9 -6.87 -11.78 -1.63
C ALA A 9 -6.18 -10.93 -2.71
N ILE A 10 -6.14 -9.63 -2.46
CA ILE A 10 -5.42 -8.65 -3.28
C ILE A 10 -4.49 -7.87 -2.35
N VAL A 11 -3.20 -7.89 -2.66
CA VAL A 11 -2.20 -7.04 -2.02
C VAL A 11 -2.51 -5.59 -2.36
N THR A 12 -2.45 -4.72 -1.35
CA THR A 12 -2.66 -3.28 -1.50
C THR A 12 -1.45 -2.60 -0.91
N LEU A 13 -0.76 -1.81 -1.73
CA LEU A 13 0.41 -1.03 -1.33
C LEU A 13 0.08 0.45 -1.55
N VAL A 14 0.31 1.29 -0.55
CA VAL A 14 0.01 2.71 -0.62
C VAL A 14 1.22 3.53 -0.20
N GLU A 15 1.68 4.43 -1.08
CA GLU A 15 2.78 5.34 -0.77
C GLU A 15 2.33 6.44 0.20
N ARG A 16 3.06 6.62 1.30
CA ARG A 16 2.65 7.45 2.44
C ARG A 16 2.60 8.95 2.16
N LYS A 17 3.24 9.50 1.12
CA LYS A 17 3.17 10.94 0.81
C LYS A 17 2.07 11.23 -0.21
N SER A 18 2.15 10.59 -1.36
CA SER A 18 1.27 10.78 -2.51
C SER A 18 -0.05 10.02 -2.42
N ARG A 19 -0.17 9.00 -1.57
CA ARG A 19 -1.28 8.02 -1.58
C ARG A 19 -1.35 7.19 -2.87
N TYR A 20 -0.26 7.17 -3.65
CA TYR A 20 -0.19 6.35 -4.84
C TYR A 20 -0.38 4.89 -4.47
N THR A 21 -1.37 4.26 -5.09
CA THR A 21 -1.84 2.92 -4.74
C THR A 21 -1.48 1.93 -5.84
N LEU A 22 -0.91 0.80 -5.44
CA LEU A 22 -0.67 -0.37 -6.27
C LEU A 22 -1.48 -1.55 -5.76
N LEU A 23 -1.96 -2.38 -6.69
CA LEU A 23 -2.75 -3.57 -6.38
C LEU A 23 -2.06 -4.79 -6.96
N GLY A 24 -1.68 -5.74 -6.11
CA GLY A 24 -1.06 -6.99 -6.53
C GLY A 24 -2.05 -8.15 -6.46
N LYS A 25 -2.24 -8.87 -7.56
CA LYS A 25 -2.98 -10.14 -7.55
C LYS A 25 -2.18 -11.17 -6.77
N THR A 26 -2.84 -11.88 -5.85
CA THR A 26 -2.25 -13.05 -5.19
C THR A 26 -3.03 -14.31 -5.59
N ALA A 27 -2.32 -15.44 -5.72
CA ALA A 27 -2.96 -16.72 -5.98
C ALA A 27 -3.74 -17.23 -4.75
N ASP A 28 -3.19 -17.00 -3.56
CA ASP A 28 -3.78 -17.32 -2.27
C ASP A 28 -3.24 -16.35 -1.19
N LYS A 29 -3.63 -16.59 0.07
CA LYS A 29 -3.18 -15.82 1.25
C LYS A 29 -1.85 -16.32 1.85
N LYS A 30 -1.16 -17.27 1.19
CA LYS A 30 0.11 -17.79 1.73
C LYS A 30 1.21 -16.77 1.57
N SER A 31 2.16 -16.79 2.51
CA SER A 31 3.22 -15.79 2.54
C SER A 31 4.03 -15.72 1.24
N ILE A 32 4.37 -16.86 0.62
CA ILE A 32 5.11 -16.86 -0.66
C ILE A 32 4.35 -16.09 -1.76
N SER A 33 3.06 -16.37 -1.92
CA SER A 33 2.20 -15.72 -2.93
C SER A 33 2.07 -14.23 -2.69
N VAL A 34 1.92 -13.83 -1.42
CA VAL A 34 1.80 -12.42 -1.02
C VAL A 34 3.12 -11.68 -1.25
N ILE A 35 4.25 -12.25 -0.81
CA ILE A 35 5.59 -11.67 -1.01
C ILE A 35 5.90 -11.54 -2.50
N LYS A 36 5.63 -12.57 -3.31
CA LYS A 36 5.81 -12.50 -4.77
C LYS A 36 5.02 -11.36 -5.38
N ALA A 37 3.74 -11.22 -5.03
CA ALA A 37 2.91 -10.14 -5.54
C ALA A 37 3.44 -8.75 -5.12
N VAL A 38 3.93 -8.61 -3.88
CA VAL A 38 4.56 -7.36 -3.44
C VAL A 38 5.80 -7.06 -4.28
N ILE A 39 6.69 -8.04 -4.49
CA ILE A 39 7.92 -7.86 -5.28
C ILE A 39 7.60 -7.47 -6.72
N ASP A 40 6.66 -8.17 -7.35
CA ASP A 40 6.23 -7.91 -8.73
C ASP A 40 5.69 -6.47 -8.86
N GLN A 41 4.91 -5.99 -7.88
CA GLN A 41 4.41 -4.60 -7.87
C GLN A 41 5.52 -3.57 -7.62
N LEU A 42 6.49 -3.89 -6.76
CA LEU A 42 7.62 -3.02 -6.48
C LEU A 42 8.61 -2.95 -7.66
N ALA A 43 8.75 -4.01 -8.45
CA ALA A 43 9.71 -4.03 -9.56
C ALA A 43 9.52 -2.86 -10.55
N GLY A 44 8.29 -2.39 -10.74
CA GLY A 44 7.95 -1.25 -11.60
C GLY A 44 8.23 0.13 -11.01
N LEU A 45 8.67 0.24 -9.75
CA LEU A 45 8.91 1.52 -9.09
C LEU A 45 10.40 1.93 -9.12
N PRO A 46 10.71 3.23 -9.19
CA PRO A 46 12.07 3.72 -8.95
C PRO A 46 12.60 3.27 -7.58
N SER A 47 13.88 2.93 -7.49
CA SER A 47 14.53 2.50 -6.24
C SER A 47 14.43 3.57 -5.13
N SER A 48 14.42 4.84 -5.50
CA SER A 48 14.28 5.99 -4.58
C SER A 48 12.99 5.95 -3.75
N ILE A 49 11.95 5.29 -4.24
CA ILE A 49 10.63 5.19 -3.58
C ILE A 49 10.50 3.89 -2.77
N ARG A 50 11.34 2.88 -3.07
CA ARG A 50 11.30 1.54 -2.47
C ARG A 50 12.21 1.39 -1.26
N GLN A 51 12.22 2.37 -0.36
CA GLN A 51 13.15 2.36 0.77
C GLN A 51 12.62 1.50 1.92
N THR A 52 11.32 1.60 2.19
CA THR A 52 10.71 0.98 3.36
C THR A 52 9.29 0.52 3.10
N LEU A 53 8.91 -0.61 3.72
CA LEU A 53 7.56 -1.15 3.73
C LEU A 53 7.11 -1.32 5.17
N THR A 54 5.95 -0.80 5.53
CA THR A 54 5.28 -1.09 6.79
C THR A 54 4.10 -2.02 6.51
N TRP A 55 3.94 -3.09 7.30
CA TRP A 55 2.82 -4.02 7.16
C TRP A 55 2.19 -4.38 8.51
N ASP A 56 0.96 -4.86 8.49
CA ASP A 56 0.30 -5.37 9.69
C ASP A 56 0.96 -6.68 10.17
N ARG A 57 0.90 -6.97 11.47
CA ARG A 57 1.39 -8.25 12.01
C ARG A 57 0.46 -9.39 11.59
N GLY A 58 0.74 -9.97 10.42
CA GLY A 58 -0.01 -11.08 9.85
C GLY A 58 0.91 -12.21 9.37
N HIS A 59 0.42 -13.45 9.42
CA HIS A 59 1.18 -14.64 9.01
C HIS A 59 1.56 -14.62 7.52
N GLU A 60 0.84 -13.85 6.70
CA GLU A 60 1.17 -13.61 5.29
C GLU A 60 2.52 -12.92 5.08
N MET A 61 3.09 -12.29 6.11
CA MET A 61 4.43 -11.69 6.07
C MET A 61 5.52 -12.51 6.79
N SER A 62 5.26 -13.78 7.11
CA SER A 62 6.27 -14.66 7.72
C SER A 62 7.57 -14.78 6.89
N LYS A 63 7.51 -14.66 5.56
CA LYS A 63 8.67 -14.68 4.65
C LYS A 63 9.15 -13.30 4.19
N HIS A 64 8.88 -12.24 4.97
CA HIS A 64 9.29 -10.86 4.65
C HIS A 64 10.80 -10.67 4.42
N HIS A 65 11.66 -11.51 4.99
CA HIS A 65 13.11 -11.47 4.74
C HIS A 65 13.48 -11.55 3.25
N LEU A 66 12.63 -12.20 2.42
CA LEU A 66 12.79 -12.25 0.96
C LEU A 66 12.61 -10.88 0.30
N LEU A 67 11.77 -9.99 0.86
CA LEU A 67 11.61 -8.62 0.36
C LEU A 67 12.88 -7.82 0.56
N THR A 68 13.50 -7.93 1.73
CA THR A 68 14.77 -7.26 2.02
C THR A 68 15.87 -7.77 1.10
N ALA A 69 15.97 -9.09 0.91
CA ALA A 69 16.97 -9.69 0.02
C ALA A 69 16.81 -9.30 -1.45
N GLN A 70 15.57 -9.25 -1.98
CA GLN A 70 15.33 -9.03 -3.41
C GLN A 70 15.14 -7.55 -3.79
N CYS A 71 14.65 -6.71 -2.87
CA CYS A 71 14.34 -5.31 -3.16
C CYS A 71 15.21 -4.31 -2.41
N ASN A 72 16.17 -4.77 -1.60
CA ASN A 72 16.99 -3.93 -0.72
C ASN A 72 16.15 -2.96 0.13
N MET A 73 15.02 -3.46 0.63
CA MET A 73 13.99 -2.67 1.31
C MET A 73 13.85 -3.11 2.77
N SER A 74 13.77 -2.13 3.68
CA SER A 74 13.53 -2.42 5.10
C SER A 74 12.04 -2.67 5.37
N VAL A 75 11.72 -3.79 6.02
CA VAL A 75 10.32 -4.13 6.38
C VAL A 75 10.10 -3.86 7.87
N TYR A 76 9.06 -3.09 8.18
CA TYR A 76 8.62 -2.75 9.52
C TYR A 76 7.22 -3.31 9.77
N PHE A 77 6.91 -3.66 11.01
CA PHE A 77 5.61 -4.17 11.39
C PHE A 77 4.90 -3.19 12.32
N CYS A 78 3.61 -2.94 12.05
CA CYS A 78 2.76 -2.13 12.92
C CYS A 78 2.76 -2.68 14.35
N ASP A 79 2.72 -1.78 15.33
CA ASP A 79 2.63 -2.16 16.73
C ASP A 79 1.23 -2.66 17.09
N ALA A 80 1.19 -3.62 18.01
CA ALA A 80 -0.07 -4.09 18.57
C ALA A 80 -0.77 -2.91 19.24
N SER A 81 -2.07 -2.76 18.99
CA SER A 81 -2.90 -1.68 19.54
C SER A 81 -2.57 -0.25 19.05
N SER A 82 -1.91 -0.10 17.88
CA SER A 82 -1.63 1.20 17.25
C SER A 82 -2.45 1.45 15.98
N PRO A 83 -3.79 1.65 16.07
CA PRO A 83 -4.66 1.81 14.91
C PRO A 83 -4.31 3.01 14.02
N TRP A 84 -3.70 4.06 14.58
CA TRP A 84 -3.29 5.25 13.81
C TRP A 84 -2.22 4.96 12.76
N GLN A 85 -1.40 3.90 12.92
CA GLN A 85 -0.42 3.49 11.91
C GLN A 85 -1.08 2.93 10.64
N LYS A 86 -2.37 2.57 10.70
CA LYS A 86 -3.13 1.92 9.63
C LYS A 86 -4.12 2.84 8.90
N GLY A 87 -4.27 4.09 9.36
CA GLY A 87 -5.34 4.98 8.87
C GLY A 87 -5.33 5.23 7.36
N THR A 88 -4.15 5.27 6.73
CA THR A 88 -4.03 5.41 5.27
C THR A 88 -4.57 4.17 4.55
N ASN A 89 -4.16 2.98 4.99
CA ASN A 89 -4.60 1.72 4.39
C ASN A 89 -6.09 1.47 4.60
N GLU A 90 -6.63 1.78 5.78
CA GLU A 90 -8.06 1.63 6.05
C GLU A 90 -8.91 2.52 5.14
N ASN A 91 -8.52 3.79 4.97
CA ASN A 91 -9.19 4.71 4.04
C ASN A 91 -9.07 4.24 2.59
N THR A 92 -7.88 3.85 2.14
CA THR A 92 -7.67 3.35 0.76
C THR A 92 -8.45 2.06 0.51
N ASN A 93 -8.46 1.12 1.45
CA ASN A 93 -9.26 -0.10 1.36
C ASN A 93 -10.76 0.23 1.29
N GLY A 94 -11.24 1.22 2.04
CA GLY A 94 -12.61 1.72 1.96
C GLY A 94 -12.99 2.21 0.56
N LEU A 95 -12.10 2.97 -0.08
CA LEU A 95 -12.30 3.44 -1.45
C LEU A 95 -12.27 2.29 -2.47
N LEU A 96 -11.35 1.35 -2.30
CA LEU A 96 -11.23 0.16 -3.15
C LEU A 96 -12.47 -0.73 -3.10
N ARG A 97 -13.26 -0.69 -2.02
CA ARG A 97 -14.54 -1.43 -1.95
C ARG A 97 -15.59 -0.96 -2.97
N GLN A 98 -15.42 0.20 -3.59
CA GLN A 98 -16.24 0.64 -4.72
C GLN A 98 -16.02 -0.25 -5.97
N TYR A 99 -14.84 -0.88 -6.08
CA TYR A 99 -14.43 -1.71 -7.21
C TYR A 99 -14.29 -3.20 -6.85
N LEU A 100 -13.92 -3.47 -5.60
CA LEU A 100 -13.66 -4.81 -5.04
C LEU A 100 -14.64 -5.08 -3.88
N PRO A 101 -15.94 -5.26 -4.18
CA PRO A 101 -16.98 -5.37 -3.17
C PRO A 101 -16.75 -6.56 -2.23
N LYS A 102 -17.24 -6.42 -0.99
CA LYS A 102 -17.19 -7.50 0.01
C LYS A 102 -17.98 -8.72 -0.46
N GLY A 103 -17.57 -9.91 -0.04
CA GLY A 103 -18.29 -11.16 -0.34
C GLY A 103 -18.17 -11.65 -1.79
N LYS A 104 -17.25 -11.08 -2.59
CA LYS A 104 -16.94 -11.56 -3.94
C LYS A 104 -15.64 -12.34 -3.98
N ASN A 105 -15.55 -13.24 -4.96
CA ASN A 105 -14.31 -13.94 -5.29
C ASN A 105 -13.40 -12.98 -6.03
N LEU A 106 -12.32 -12.54 -5.37
CA LEU A 106 -11.36 -11.61 -5.94
C LEU A 106 -10.36 -12.30 -6.88
N GLY A 107 -10.29 -13.63 -6.88
CA GLY A 107 -9.43 -14.39 -7.79
C GLY A 107 -9.82 -14.24 -9.27
N LEU A 108 -11.06 -13.81 -9.54
CA LEU A 108 -11.58 -13.56 -10.89
C LEU A 108 -10.98 -12.32 -11.55
N TYR A 109 -10.42 -11.39 -10.77
CA TYR A 109 -9.80 -10.19 -11.32
C TYR A 109 -8.44 -10.54 -11.93
N SER A 110 -8.18 -10.11 -13.17
CA SER A 110 -6.84 -10.16 -13.76
C SER A 110 -5.96 -9.05 -13.18
N GLN A 111 -4.63 -9.19 -13.28
CA GLN A 111 -3.71 -8.12 -12.87
C GLN A 111 -4.00 -6.83 -13.63
N GLU A 112 -4.27 -6.91 -14.94
CA GLU A 112 -4.64 -5.75 -15.77
C GLU A 112 -5.90 -5.03 -15.28
N GLN A 113 -6.92 -5.76 -14.82
CA GLN A 113 -8.11 -5.16 -14.22
C GLN A 113 -7.78 -4.43 -12.91
N LEU A 114 -6.89 -5.00 -12.09
CA LEU A 114 -6.43 -4.36 -10.86
C LEU A 114 -5.62 -3.10 -11.18
N ASP A 115 -4.77 -3.11 -12.19
CA ASP A 115 -4.00 -1.95 -12.63
C ASP A 115 -4.92 -0.82 -13.10
N LYS A 116 -6.00 -1.14 -13.83
CA LYS A 116 -7.03 -0.16 -14.24
C LYS A 116 -7.75 0.44 -13.02
N ILE A 117 -8.09 -0.37 -12.02
CA ILE A 117 -8.71 0.12 -10.77
C ILE A 117 -7.73 1.03 -10.02
N ALA A 118 -6.47 0.63 -9.88
CA ALA A 118 -5.43 1.42 -9.25
C ALA A 118 -5.24 2.76 -9.96
N LEU A 119 -5.20 2.76 -11.30
CA LEU A 119 -5.10 3.97 -12.10
C LEU A 119 -6.27 4.91 -11.86
N GLN A 120 -7.52 4.42 -11.90
CA GLN A 120 -8.70 5.23 -11.58
C GLN A 120 -8.62 5.84 -10.18
N LEU A 121 -8.07 5.11 -9.21
CA LEU A 121 -7.89 5.59 -7.85
C LEU A 121 -6.77 6.65 -7.75
N ASN A 122 -5.72 6.49 -8.55
CA ASN A 122 -4.53 7.36 -8.60
C ASN A 122 -4.75 8.63 -9.43
N THR A 123 -5.74 8.66 -10.32
CA THR A 123 -6.15 9.87 -11.08
C THR A 123 -7.32 10.60 -10.43
N ARG A 124 -7.80 10.14 -9.27
CA ARG A 124 -8.88 10.78 -8.53
C ARG A 124 -8.34 11.87 -7.57
N PRO A 125 -8.77 13.14 -7.69
CA PRO A 125 -8.42 14.21 -6.76
C PRO A 125 -8.66 13.86 -5.29
N ARG A 126 -7.73 14.25 -4.41
CA ARG A 126 -7.83 14.01 -2.95
C ARG A 126 -7.78 15.32 -2.17
N LYS A 127 -8.75 15.53 -1.28
CA LYS A 127 -8.76 16.71 -0.38
C LYS A 127 -7.47 16.83 0.44
N ILE A 128 -6.93 15.70 0.94
CA ILE A 128 -5.67 15.66 1.71
C ILE A 128 -4.44 16.09 0.89
N LEU A 129 -4.52 16.03 -0.44
CA LEU A 129 -3.46 16.45 -1.37
C LEU A 129 -3.72 17.84 -1.96
N GLY A 130 -4.61 18.63 -1.35
CA GLY A 130 -5.02 19.93 -1.91
C GLY A 130 -5.74 19.79 -3.25
N PHE A 131 -6.56 18.74 -3.39
CA PHE A 131 -7.27 18.38 -4.63
C PHE A 131 -6.37 17.95 -5.81
N LYS A 132 -5.08 17.75 -5.59
CA LYS A 132 -4.24 17.00 -6.53
C LYS A 132 -4.57 15.51 -6.51
N THR A 133 -4.26 14.84 -7.59
CA THR A 133 -4.34 13.38 -7.73
C THR A 133 -3.10 12.71 -7.13
N PRO A 134 -3.21 11.48 -6.60
CA PRO A 134 -2.04 10.73 -6.16
C PRO A 134 -0.95 10.60 -7.23
N LEU A 135 -1.33 10.43 -8.50
CA LEU A 135 -0.39 10.33 -9.61
C LEU A 135 0.43 11.62 -9.80
N GLU A 136 -0.21 12.78 -9.76
CA GLU A 136 0.50 14.07 -9.89
C GLU A 136 1.49 14.29 -8.75
N VAL A 137 1.10 13.99 -7.51
CA VAL A 137 1.98 14.14 -6.34
C VAL A 137 3.14 13.14 -6.40
N PHE A 138 2.86 11.91 -6.84
CA PHE A 138 3.86 10.86 -7.02
C PHE A 138 4.93 11.24 -8.06
N GLN A 139 4.52 11.77 -9.21
CA GLN A 139 5.42 12.16 -10.30
C GLN A 139 6.25 13.41 -9.97
N THR A 140 5.69 14.35 -9.21
CA THR A 140 6.34 15.63 -8.89
C THR A 140 7.20 15.57 -7.63
N GLY A 141 7.07 14.51 -6.81
CA GLY A 141 7.79 14.38 -5.54
C GLY A 141 7.42 15.44 -4.48
N VAL A 142 6.35 16.20 -4.72
CA VAL A 142 5.92 17.30 -3.85
C VAL A 142 5.35 16.74 -2.55
N GLU A 143 5.75 17.30 -1.42
CA GLU A 143 5.17 16.89 -0.14
C GLU A 143 3.68 17.27 -0.07
N PRO A 144 2.82 16.37 0.44
CA PRO A 144 1.41 16.70 0.63
C PRO A 144 1.29 17.91 1.58
N PRO A 145 0.29 18.80 1.39
CA PRO A 145 0.08 19.93 2.27
C PRO A 145 -0.01 19.45 3.72
N GLN A 146 0.73 20.11 4.61
CA GLN A 146 0.80 19.74 6.02
C GLN A 146 -0.58 19.98 6.66
N VAL A 147 -1.40 18.93 6.76
CA VAL A 147 -2.59 18.95 7.63
C VAL A 147 -2.09 19.07 9.07
N ALA A 148 -2.61 20.06 9.81
CA ALA A 148 -2.21 20.42 11.17
C ALA A 148 -1.74 19.20 11.99
N ARG A 149 -0.41 19.04 12.07
CA ARG A 149 0.24 17.93 12.76
C ARG A 149 0.03 18.15 14.26
N ARG A 150 -0.54 17.17 14.97
CA ARG A 150 -0.44 17.13 16.44
C ARG A 150 1.06 17.04 16.79
N PRO A 151 1.55 17.80 17.79
CA PRO A 151 2.97 18.14 17.92
C PRO A 151 3.95 16.99 18.23
N ASN A 152 3.50 15.76 18.48
CA ASN A 152 4.36 14.66 18.97
C ASN A 152 4.63 13.52 17.96
N PHE A 153 4.23 13.63 16.69
CA PHE A 153 4.36 12.50 15.75
C PHE A 153 5.79 12.27 15.21
N LEU A 154 6.66 13.28 15.26
CA LEU A 154 7.98 13.27 14.62
C LEU A 154 9.12 12.73 15.52
N ARG A 155 8.85 12.31 16.76
CA ARG A 155 9.90 11.91 17.71
C ARG A 155 10.24 10.41 17.71
N GLU A 156 9.41 9.57 17.09
CA GLU A 156 9.57 8.10 17.16
C GLU A 156 10.05 7.44 15.84
N TYR A 157 10.07 8.13 14.70
CA TYR A 157 10.43 7.54 13.41
C TYR A 157 11.28 8.50 12.56
N PRO A 158 12.62 8.53 12.76
CA PRO A 158 13.48 9.60 12.24
C PRO A 158 13.77 9.54 10.72
N ASN A 159 13.16 8.63 9.95
CA ASN A 159 13.46 8.43 8.53
C ASN A 159 12.19 8.46 7.65
N GLU A 160 11.62 9.65 7.44
CA GLU A 160 10.49 9.89 6.50
C GLU A 160 10.92 9.92 5.01
N LYS A 161 11.71 8.94 4.57
CA LYS A 161 12.04 8.77 3.14
C LYS A 161 11.26 7.58 2.58
N TYR A 162 10.06 7.87 2.08
CA TYR A 162 9.21 7.01 1.23
C TYR A 162 8.89 5.63 1.84
N LEU A 163 7.77 5.62 2.56
CA LEU A 163 7.22 4.44 3.21
C LEU A 163 6.01 3.98 2.39
N LEU A 164 5.98 2.69 2.06
CA LEU A 164 4.76 2.02 1.59
C LEU A 164 4.05 1.41 2.81
N THR A 165 2.73 1.52 2.88
CA THR A 165 1.86 0.82 3.85
C THR A 165 0.91 -0.10 3.15
#